data_AF-A0A9E5T0Q8-F1
#
_entry.id   AF-A0A9E5T0Q8-F1
#
_cell.length_a   1.000
_cell.length_b   1.000
_cell.length_c   1.000
_cell.angle_alpha   90.00
_cell.angle_beta   90.00
_cell.angle_gamma   90.00
#
_symmetry.space_group_name_H-M   'P 1'
#
loop_
_entity.id
_entity.type
_entity.pdbx_description
1 polymer ?
#
loop_
_entity_poly.entity_id
_entity_poly.type
_entity_poly.pdbx_seq_one_letter_code
_entity_poly.pdbx_strand_id
1 'polypeptide(L)'
;MDGKAPDAELVGFLDSLRAAGRPTADAERLVRSDPVTGALAAIGLDAASMAAERAEAFRRCVALCPAVALDVAGHREHAGLGPAELWRFYLPICQAVRALRPGGARALVGIAGPGASGKSVFAGLLSLLLLRAWPEGGGAALCPMDGFHRSNADLDAHALRARKGAPETFDAEAFVRCLRRLKAGRTHTVPRYDRRLHDPVPDGARIGTADRLVLVEGNYLLLGEGAWAEVQALLDLRLFLTTPAETMREAMIERHVRGGRSPAAAAAHFARVDEPNSRLILGGLPRADLVVERDAQHRVVGIRRPPPAGQAADRLTGSVCPL
;
A
#
# COMPACT_ATOMS: atom_id res chain seq x y z
N MET A 1 6.86 22.62 4.94
CA MET A 1 6.44 22.79 6.34
C MET A 1 5.05 22.19 6.41
N ASP A 2 4.75 21.09 7.11
CA ASP A 2 5.27 20.62 8.39
C ASP A 2 5.28 19.09 8.51
N GLY A 3 6.47 18.49 8.44
CA GLY A 3 6.73 17.24 9.14
C GLY A 3 7.05 17.62 10.58
N LYS A 4 6.04 17.79 11.43
CA LYS A 4 6.22 18.17 12.84
C LYS A 4 7.23 17.19 13.44
N ALA A 5 8.35 17.72 13.94
CA ALA A 5 9.36 16.89 14.60
C ALA A 5 8.67 16.00 15.65
N PRO A 6 9.06 14.72 15.77
CA PRO A 6 8.46 13.84 16.76
C PRO A 6 8.60 14.47 18.14
N ASP A 7 7.52 14.38 18.93
CA ASP A 7 7.49 14.92 20.29
C ASP A 7 8.67 14.37 21.10
N ALA A 8 9.33 15.21 21.88
CA ALA A 8 10.49 14.85 22.70
C ALA A 8 10.17 13.67 23.64
N GLU A 9 8.92 13.58 24.13
CA GLU A 9 8.45 12.45 24.92
C GLU A 9 8.53 11.13 24.13
N LEU A 10 8.05 11.13 22.88
CA LEU A 10 8.10 9.95 22.02
C LEU A 10 9.54 9.57 21.69
N VAL A 11 10.39 10.54 21.38
CA VAL A 11 11.81 10.26 21.06
C VAL A 11 12.50 9.59 22.26
N GLY A 12 12.37 10.17 23.46
CA GLY A 12 12.94 9.61 24.68
C GLY A 12 12.42 8.20 24.97
N PHE A 13 11.12 7.97 24.75
CA PHE A 13 10.53 6.63 24.89
C PHE A 13 11.11 5.62 23.90
N LEU A 14 11.21 5.97 22.61
CA LEU A 14 11.74 5.05 21.60
C LEU A 14 13.22 4.74 21.81
N ASP A 15 14.00 5.71 22.28
CA ASP A 15 15.39 5.50 22.67
C ASP A 15 15.50 4.57 23.89
N SER A 16 14.59 4.68 24.85
CA SER A 16 14.52 3.72 25.96
C SER A 16 14.20 2.29 25.50
N LEU A 17 13.32 2.11 24.50
CA LEU A 17 13.01 0.79 23.95
C LEU A 17 14.21 0.16 23.23
N ARG A 18 15.04 0.99 22.58
CA ARG A 18 16.27 0.55 21.88
C ARG A 18 17.34 0.06 22.84
N ALA A 19 17.49 0.70 24.00
CA ALA A 19 18.52 0.39 24.99
C ALA A 19 18.31 -0.92 25.78
N ALA A 20 17.19 -1.63 25.55
CA ALA A 20 16.74 -2.88 26.18
C ALA A 20 16.37 -2.81 27.68
N GLY A 21 15.26 -3.49 28.03
CA GLY A 21 15.06 -4.05 29.38
C GLY A 21 13.94 -3.49 30.28
N ARG A 22 13.14 -2.48 29.88
CA ARG A 22 12.02 -2.03 30.74
C ARG A 22 10.65 -2.07 30.03
N PRO A 23 9.60 -2.64 30.66
CA PRO A 23 8.24 -2.28 30.31
C PRO A 23 8.02 -0.83 30.75
N THR A 24 7.40 -0.02 29.90
CA THR A 24 7.10 1.37 30.23
C THR A 24 5.61 1.48 30.51
N ALA A 25 5.27 1.98 31.71
CA ALA A 25 3.94 2.49 32.00
C ALA A 25 3.48 3.54 30.96
N ASP A 26 4.43 4.09 30.19
CA ASP A 26 4.23 5.10 29.15
C ASP A 26 3.77 4.53 27.80
N ALA A 27 4.02 3.25 27.48
CA ALA A 27 3.67 2.70 26.16
C ALA A 27 2.16 2.76 25.91
N GLU A 28 1.34 2.34 26.88
CA GLU A 28 -0.12 2.45 26.75
C GLU A 28 -0.59 3.90 26.61
N ARG A 29 -0.01 4.81 27.41
CA ARG A 29 -0.34 6.25 27.33
C ARG A 29 -0.03 6.79 25.94
N LEU A 30 1.16 6.51 25.41
CA LEU A 30 1.61 6.96 24.09
C LEU A 30 0.77 6.36 22.96
N VAL A 31 0.40 5.07 23.06
CA VAL A 31 -0.50 4.46 22.08
C VAL A 31 -1.89 5.10 22.14
N ARG A 32 -2.42 5.37 23.33
CA ARG A 32 -3.74 6.03 23.47
C ARG A 32 -3.73 7.45 22.93
N SER A 33 -2.60 8.16 22.98
CA SER A 33 -2.46 9.50 22.41
C SER A 33 -2.05 9.51 20.93
N ASP A 34 -1.72 8.36 20.34
CA ASP A 34 -1.38 8.30 18.92
C ASP A 34 -2.55 8.75 18.04
N PRO A 35 -2.30 9.57 17.01
CA PRO A 35 -3.36 10.10 16.13
C PRO A 35 -4.10 9.01 15.35
N VAL A 36 -3.54 7.81 15.29
CA VAL A 36 -4.10 6.67 14.55
C VAL A 36 -5.12 5.88 15.36
N THR A 37 -5.18 6.06 16.68
CA THR A 37 -5.99 5.21 17.58
C THR A 37 -7.48 5.27 17.26
N GLY A 38 -8.03 6.46 16.97
CA GLY A 38 -9.42 6.59 16.55
C GLY A 38 -9.72 5.93 15.19
N ALA A 39 -8.74 5.88 14.29
CA ALA A 39 -8.86 5.19 13.01
C ALA A 39 -8.82 3.67 13.17
N LEU A 40 -7.99 3.13 14.06
CA LEU A 40 -7.95 1.69 14.35
C LEU A 40 -9.20 1.21 15.10
N ALA A 41 -9.68 1.97 16.09
CA ALA A 41 -10.91 1.63 16.81
C ALA A 41 -12.12 1.52 15.86
N ALA A 42 -12.10 2.26 14.74
CA ALA A 42 -13.12 2.20 13.69
C ALA A 42 -13.31 0.83 13.07
N ILE A 43 -12.21 0.09 12.97
CA ILE A 43 -12.16 -1.23 12.35
C ILE A 43 -12.10 -2.32 13.42
N GLY A 44 -12.54 -1.99 14.65
CA GLY A 44 -12.67 -2.94 15.76
C GLY A 44 -11.37 -3.27 16.47
N LEU A 45 -10.32 -2.46 16.33
CA LEU A 45 -9.03 -2.71 16.97
C LEU A 45 -8.81 -1.78 18.17
N ASP A 46 -8.60 -2.39 19.33
CA ASP A 46 -8.15 -1.68 20.52
C ASP A 46 -6.64 -1.46 20.44
N ALA A 47 -6.21 -0.22 20.16
CA ALA A 47 -4.81 0.10 20.09
C ALA A 47 -4.10 -0.10 21.45
N ALA A 48 -4.77 0.18 22.57
CA ALA A 48 -4.17 0.14 23.90
C ALA A 48 -3.82 -1.29 24.33
N SER A 49 -4.69 -2.27 24.04
CA SER A 49 -4.42 -3.69 24.31
C SER A 49 -3.22 -4.23 23.53
N MET A 50 -2.74 -3.49 22.53
CA MET A 50 -1.64 -3.88 21.66
C MET A 50 -0.32 -3.16 21.97
N ALA A 51 -0.25 -2.36 23.04
CA ALA A 51 0.93 -1.55 23.35
C ALA A 51 2.18 -2.38 23.66
N ALA A 52 2.05 -3.45 24.46
CA ALA A 52 3.16 -4.34 24.78
C ALA A 52 3.68 -5.08 23.54
N GLU A 53 2.76 -5.57 22.69
CA GLU A 53 3.10 -6.19 21.42
C GLU A 53 3.80 -5.21 20.47
N ARG A 54 3.33 -3.96 20.40
CA ARG A 54 3.93 -2.90 19.58
C ARG A 54 5.36 -2.60 20.02
N ALA A 55 5.62 -2.53 21.33
CA ALA A 55 6.96 -2.32 21.88
C ALA A 55 7.93 -3.43 21.48
N GLU A 56 7.50 -4.69 21.54
CA GLU A 56 8.32 -5.81 21.09
C GLU A 56 8.54 -5.80 19.57
N ALA A 57 7.50 -5.55 18.79
CA ALA A 57 7.58 -5.40 17.33
C ALA A 57 8.54 -4.26 16.94
N PHE A 58 8.52 -3.15 17.67
CA PHE A 58 9.43 -2.03 17.49
C PHE A 58 10.88 -2.45 17.73
N ARG A 59 11.19 -3.12 18.84
CA ARG A 59 12.55 -3.63 19.11
C ARG A 59 13.09 -4.49 17.97
N ARG A 60 12.25 -5.36 17.39
CA ARG A 60 12.64 -6.24 16.27
C ARG A 60 12.85 -5.49 14.95
N CYS A 61 12.14 -4.38 14.74
CA CYS A 61 12.13 -3.67 13.46
C CYS A 61 13.00 -2.41 13.43
N VAL A 62 13.33 -1.80 14.57
CA VAL A 62 13.99 -0.48 14.62
C VAL A 62 15.37 -0.46 13.96
N ALA A 63 16.04 -1.61 13.86
CA ALA A 63 17.30 -1.75 13.13
C ALA A 63 17.16 -1.56 11.59
N LEU A 64 15.93 -1.49 11.06
CA LEU A 64 15.66 -1.14 9.66
C LEU A 64 15.64 0.39 9.41
N CYS A 65 15.64 1.19 10.48
CA CYS A 65 15.72 2.65 10.38
C CYS A 65 17.19 3.10 10.19
N PRO A 66 17.47 4.21 9.48
CA PRO A 66 16.51 5.18 8.95
C PRO A 66 16.01 4.86 7.52
N ALA A 67 16.54 3.83 6.88
CA ALA A 67 16.16 3.45 5.52
C ALA A 67 16.40 1.96 5.28
N VAL A 68 15.56 1.37 4.43
CA VAL A 68 15.67 -0.03 4.02
C VAL A 68 15.73 -0.15 2.50
N ALA A 69 16.58 -1.06 2.01
CA ALA A 69 16.59 -1.45 0.61
C ALA A 69 15.60 -2.59 0.37
N LEU A 70 14.76 -2.46 -0.65
CA LEU A 70 13.73 -3.43 -1.01
C LEU A 70 13.89 -3.81 -2.49
N ASP A 71 13.56 -5.06 -2.84
CA ASP A 71 13.30 -5.42 -4.23
C ASP A 71 11.82 -5.17 -4.53
N VAL A 72 11.56 -4.27 -5.48
CA VAL A 72 10.22 -3.90 -5.92
C VAL A 72 10.15 -4.14 -7.42
N ALA A 73 9.51 -5.25 -7.79
CA ALA A 73 9.39 -5.69 -9.19
C ALA A 73 10.74 -5.80 -9.92
N GLY A 74 11.78 -6.33 -9.26
CA GLY A 74 13.11 -6.51 -9.84
C GLY A 74 13.96 -5.25 -9.88
N HIS A 75 13.52 -4.18 -9.20
CA HIS A 75 14.28 -2.95 -9.02
C HIS A 75 14.59 -2.74 -7.54
N ARG A 76 15.83 -2.32 -7.26
CA ARG A 76 16.25 -1.97 -5.90
C ARG A 76 15.74 -0.57 -5.57
N GLU A 77 14.83 -0.49 -4.61
CA GLU A 77 14.25 0.76 -4.11
C GLU A 77 14.71 1.00 -2.68
N HIS A 78 14.83 2.27 -2.30
CA HIS A 78 15.14 2.68 -0.92
C HIS A 78 13.90 3.33 -0.28
N ALA A 79 13.41 2.74 0.80
CA ALA A 79 12.33 3.30 1.59
C ALA A 79 12.90 3.96 2.84
N GLY A 80 12.74 5.28 2.97
CA GLY A 80 13.03 5.96 4.22
C GLY A 80 12.01 5.56 5.29
N LEU A 81 12.48 5.11 6.46
CA LEU A 81 11.65 4.72 7.60
C LEU A 81 12.22 5.29 8.90
N GLY A 82 11.50 6.25 9.50
CA GLY A 82 11.91 6.81 10.79
C GLY A 82 11.44 5.95 11.97
N PRO A 83 12.10 6.00 13.13
CA PRO A 83 11.63 5.30 14.33
C PRO A 83 10.23 5.75 14.79
N ALA A 84 9.99 7.06 14.78
CA ALA A 84 8.67 7.61 15.12
C ALA A 84 7.60 7.21 14.10
N GLU A 85 7.94 7.17 12.81
CA GLU A 85 7.04 6.75 11.74
C GLU A 85 6.72 5.23 11.84
N LEU A 86 7.74 4.41 12.11
CA LEU A 86 7.61 2.99 12.38
C LEU A 86 6.63 2.75 13.54
N TRP A 87 6.84 3.45 14.67
CA TRP A 87 5.99 3.35 15.85
C TRP A 87 4.55 3.82 15.60
N ARG A 88 4.38 5.02 15.06
CA ARG A 88 3.08 5.70 14.94
C ARG A 88 2.20 5.16 13.83
N PHE A 89 2.78 4.61 12.77
CA PHE A 89 2.02 4.30 11.55
C PHE A 89 2.19 2.85 11.11
N TYR A 90 3.42 2.38 10.86
CA TYR A 90 3.60 1.06 10.28
C TYR A 90 3.25 -0.08 11.23
N LEU A 91 3.71 -0.05 12.48
CA LEU A 91 3.39 -1.11 13.45
C LEU A 91 1.88 -1.21 13.73
N PRO A 92 1.12 -0.11 13.91
CA PRO A 92 -0.33 -0.15 13.96
C PRO A 92 -1.00 -0.82 12.76
N ILE A 93 -0.53 -0.54 11.54
CA ILE A 93 -1.07 -1.19 10.32
C ILE A 93 -0.74 -2.68 10.34
N CYS A 94 0.49 -3.07 10.68
CA CYS A 94 0.84 -4.49 10.79
C CYS A 94 -0.02 -5.22 11.82
N GLN A 95 -0.27 -4.56 12.95
CA GLN A 95 -1.14 -5.04 14.03
C GLN A 95 -2.57 -5.26 13.52
N ALA A 96 -3.12 -4.29 12.78
CA ALA A 96 -4.42 -4.41 12.14
C ALA A 96 -4.50 -5.58 11.16
N VAL A 97 -3.50 -5.71 10.29
CA VAL A 97 -3.40 -6.80 9.32
C VAL A 97 -3.36 -8.17 10.01
N ARG A 98 -2.64 -8.29 11.12
CA ARG A 98 -2.54 -9.57 11.85
C ARG A 98 -3.83 -9.94 12.58
N ALA A 99 -4.59 -8.95 13.03
CA ALA A 99 -5.86 -9.18 13.71
C ALA A 99 -6.96 -9.75 12.79
N LEU A 100 -6.83 -9.63 11.45
CA LEU A 100 -7.78 -10.16 10.47
C LEU A 100 -7.91 -11.69 10.43
N ARG A 101 -7.20 -12.44 11.28
CA ARG A 101 -7.07 -13.91 11.18
C ARG A 101 -7.79 -14.69 12.29
N PRO A 102 -9.12 -14.58 12.47
CA PRO A 102 -9.83 -15.53 13.30
C PRO A 102 -9.74 -16.93 12.66
N GLY A 103 -9.30 -17.92 13.44
CA GLY A 103 -9.23 -19.33 12.99
C GLY A 103 -8.10 -19.70 12.01
N GLY A 104 -7.12 -18.82 11.78
CA GLY A 104 -5.89 -19.15 11.04
C GLY A 104 -6.01 -19.15 9.50
N ALA A 105 -7.16 -18.74 8.95
CA ALA A 105 -7.36 -18.55 7.52
C ALA A 105 -6.41 -17.50 6.91
N ARG A 106 -6.25 -17.53 5.58
CA ARG A 106 -5.46 -16.54 4.84
C ARG A 106 -6.29 -15.26 4.67
N ALA A 107 -5.68 -14.11 4.97
CA ALA A 107 -6.28 -12.80 4.75
C ALA A 107 -5.66 -12.08 3.55
N LEU A 108 -6.49 -11.37 2.79
CA LEU A 108 -6.10 -10.52 1.68
C LEU A 108 -6.20 -9.04 2.09
N VAL A 109 -5.08 -8.33 2.05
CA VAL A 109 -5.01 -6.90 2.39
C VAL A 109 -4.80 -6.10 1.11
N GLY A 110 -5.78 -5.29 0.74
CA GLY A 110 -5.71 -4.41 -0.43
C GLY A 110 -4.95 -3.13 -0.12
N ILE A 111 -4.01 -2.77 -0.99
CA ILE A 111 -3.23 -1.52 -0.93
C ILE A 111 -3.48 -0.79 -2.25
N ALA A 112 -4.44 0.12 -2.21
CA ALA A 112 -4.90 0.88 -3.37
C ALA A 112 -4.33 2.30 -3.40
N GLY A 113 -4.42 2.95 -4.56
CA GLY A 113 -3.99 4.34 -4.73
C GLY A 113 -3.49 4.62 -6.15
N PRO A 114 -3.38 5.88 -6.57
CA PRO A 114 -3.00 6.25 -7.93
C PRO A 114 -1.60 5.79 -8.36
N GLY A 115 -1.30 5.91 -9.65
CA GLY A 115 0.06 5.72 -10.15
C GLY A 115 1.06 6.59 -9.38
N ALA A 116 2.28 6.08 -9.19
CA ALA A 116 3.36 6.75 -8.45
C ALA A 116 3.07 7.12 -6.98
N SER A 117 1.96 6.69 -6.36
CA SER A 117 1.73 6.89 -4.91
C SER A 117 2.63 6.03 -4.01
N GLY A 118 3.53 5.24 -4.59
CA GLY A 118 4.51 4.40 -3.90
C GLY A 118 3.95 3.15 -3.23
N LYS A 119 2.84 2.59 -3.75
CA LYS A 119 2.18 1.37 -3.23
C LYS A 119 3.10 0.18 -3.13
N SER A 120 3.84 -0.13 -4.19
CA SER A 120 4.69 -1.32 -4.22
C SER A 120 5.82 -1.24 -3.18
N VAL A 121 6.40 -0.05 -2.96
CA VAL A 121 7.38 0.18 -1.88
C VAL A 121 6.73 0.04 -0.51
N PHE A 122 5.56 0.64 -0.30
CA PHE A 122 4.81 0.53 0.95
C PHE A 122 4.42 -0.92 1.27
N ALA A 123 3.92 -1.68 0.29
CA ALA A 123 3.56 -3.08 0.43
C ALA A 123 4.77 -3.95 0.74
N GLY A 124 5.90 -3.74 0.03
CA GLY A 124 7.16 -4.43 0.31
C GLY A 124 7.69 -4.16 1.71
N LEU A 125 7.64 -2.90 2.15
CA LEU A 125 8.01 -2.53 3.51
C LEU A 125 7.09 -3.18 4.54
N LEU A 126 5.77 -3.16 4.32
CA LEU A 126 4.80 -3.77 5.23
C LEU A 126 5.01 -5.29 5.34
N SER A 127 5.27 -5.99 4.22
CA SER A 127 5.62 -7.41 4.19
C SER A 127 6.88 -7.69 5.04
N LEU A 128 7.95 -6.92 4.84
CA LEU A 128 9.18 -7.06 5.61
C LEU A 128 8.97 -6.84 7.12
N LEU A 129 8.20 -5.81 7.48
CA LEU A 129 7.90 -5.50 8.87
C LEU A 129 7.05 -6.59 9.53
N LEU A 130 6.04 -7.11 8.84
CA LEU A 130 5.23 -8.24 9.33
C LEU A 130 6.10 -9.46 9.63
N LEU A 131 7.01 -9.82 8.72
CA LEU A 131 7.93 -10.95 8.86
C LEU A 131 8.91 -10.75 10.03
N ARG A 132 9.46 -9.55 10.20
CA ARG A 132 10.42 -9.27 11.29
C ARG A 132 9.78 -9.16 12.65
N ALA A 133 8.65 -8.46 12.75
CA ALA A 133 8.00 -8.25 14.04
C ALA A 133 7.36 -9.55 14.57
N TRP A 134 6.86 -10.42 13.68
CA TRP A 134 6.19 -11.67 14.07
C TRP A 134 6.62 -12.86 13.20
N PRO A 135 7.84 -13.40 13.40
CA PRO A 135 8.37 -14.51 12.60
C PRO A 135 7.48 -15.77 12.66
N GLU A 136 6.84 -16.03 13.80
CA GLU A 136 5.92 -17.15 13.99
C GLU A 136 4.50 -16.90 13.42
N GLY A 137 4.24 -15.70 12.91
CA GLY A 137 2.91 -15.29 12.42
C GLY A 137 2.52 -15.87 11.05
N GLY A 138 3.43 -16.59 10.39
CA GLY A 138 3.30 -16.98 8.98
C GLY A 138 3.79 -15.89 8.01
N GLY A 139 3.91 -16.26 6.74
CA GLY A 139 4.43 -15.39 5.69
C GLY A 139 3.48 -14.27 5.28
N ALA A 140 4.05 -13.18 4.78
CA ALA A 140 3.35 -12.05 4.17
C ALA A 140 3.80 -11.90 2.71
N ALA A 141 3.03 -12.47 1.77
CA ALA A 141 3.36 -12.46 0.35
C ALA A 141 2.78 -11.24 -0.37
N LEU A 142 3.42 -10.82 -1.47
CA LEU A 142 2.94 -9.76 -2.34
C LEU A 142 2.20 -10.33 -3.55
N CYS A 143 1.05 -9.75 -3.89
CA CYS A 143 0.29 -10.05 -5.10
C CYS A 143 0.02 -8.74 -5.86
N PRO A 144 0.93 -8.33 -6.77
CA PRO A 144 0.75 -7.10 -7.54
C PRO A 144 -0.28 -7.28 -8.66
N MET A 145 -1.23 -6.36 -8.74
CA MET A 145 -2.25 -6.28 -9.81
C MET A 145 -1.62 -6.14 -11.19
N ASP A 146 -0.45 -5.51 -11.31
CA ASP A 146 0.22 -5.27 -12.58
C ASP A 146 0.52 -6.57 -13.36
N GLY A 147 0.69 -7.71 -12.68
CA GLY A 147 0.85 -9.01 -13.33
C GLY A 147 -0.35 -9.44 -14.18
N PHE A 148 -1.51 -8.81 -13.99
CA PHE A 148 -2.76 -9.10 -14.70
C PHE A 148 -3.07 -8.08 -15.81
N HIS A 149 -2.07 -7.33 -16.27
CA HIS A 149 -2.21 -6.61 -17.53
C HIS A 149 -2.56 -7.59 -18.66
N ARG A 150 -3.38 -7.13 -19.61
CA ARG A 150 -3.50 -7.80 -20.91
C ARG A 150 -2.16 -7.70 -21.64
N SER A 151 -1.81 -8.74 -22.39
CA SER A 151 -0.54 -8.75 -23.14
C SER A 151 -0.53 -7.65 -24.20
N ASN A 152 0.65 -7.23 -24.63
CA ASN A 152 0.78 -6.21 -25.67
C ASN A 152 0.06 -6.63 -26.97
N ALA A 153 0.21 -7.90 -27.37
CA ALA A 153 -0.46 -8.45 -28.55
C ALA A 153 -2.00 -8.39 -28.44
N ASP A 154 -2.54 -8.70 -27.26
CA ASP A 154 -3.97 -8.65 -27.00
C ASP A 154 -4.50 -7.22 -26.93
N LEU A 155 -3.72 -6.28 -26.37
CA LEU A 155 -4.04 -4.85 -26.40
C LEU A 155 -4.03 -4.28 -27.82
N ASP A 156 -3.10 -4.70 -28.68
CA ASP A 156 -3.05 -4.28 -30.08
C ASP A 156 -4.26 -4.82 -30.86
N ALA A 157 -4.61 -6.10 -30.65
CA ALA A 157 -5.77 -6.74 -31.26
C ALA A 157 -7.11 -6.05 -30.91
N HIS A 158 -7.19 -5.39 -29.76
CA HIS A 158 -8.39 -4.67 -29.29
C HIS A 158 -8.25 -3.15 -29.39
N ALA A 159 -7.21 -2.62 -30.03
CA ALA A 159 -6.92 -1.18 -30.16
C ALA A 159 -6.82 -0.43 -28.79
N LEU A 160 -6.43 -1.13 -27.73
CA LEU A 160 -6.29 -0.61 -26.36
C LEU A 160 -4.86 -0.19 -26.01
N ARG A 161 -3.88 -0.44 -26.89
CA ARG A 161 -2.45 -0.14 -26.65
C ARG A 161 -2.19 1.29 -26.20
N ALA A 162 -2.86 2.26 -26.84
CA ALA A 162 -2.72 3.69 -26.55
C ALA A 162 -3.32 4.13 -25.19
N ARG A 163 -4.04 3.22 -24.52
CA ARG A 163 -4.69 3.40 -23.20
C ARG A 163 -4.11 2.47 -22.14
N LYS A 164 -2.99 1.77 -22.42
CA LYS A 164 -2.34 0.86 -21.46
C LYS A 164 -2.17 1.54 -20.11
N GLY A 165 -2.66 0.88 -19.07
CA GLY A 165 -2.74 1.42 -17.71
C GLY A 165 -4.17 1.74 -17.28
N ALA A 166 -5.14 1.88 -18.19
CA ALA A 166 -6.57 2.03 -17.86
C ALA A 166 -7.22 0.70 -17.41
N PRO A 167 -8.35 0.70 -16.68
CA PRO A 167 -8.95 -0.50 -16.10
C PRO A 167 -9.21 -1.64 -17.11
N GLU A 168 -9.66 -1.33 -18.32
CA GLU A 168 -9.96 -2.30 -19.38
C GLU A 168 -8.70 -2.92 -20.00
N THR A 169 -7.51 -2.41 -19.66
CA THR A 169 -6.23 -2.96 -20.12
C THR A 169 -5.69 -4.07 -19.21
N PHE A 170 -6.50 -4.51 -18.24
CA PHE A 170 -6.22 -5.62 -17.33
C PHE A 170 -7.24 -6.73 -17.53
N ASP A 171 -6.80 -7.97 -17.34
CA ASP A 171 -7.69 -9.12 -17.17
C ASP A 171 -8.17 -9.20 -15.70
N ALA A 172 -9.15 -8.35 -15.38
CA ALA A 172 -9.71 -8.26 -14.04
C ALA A 172 -10.38 -9.57 -13.60
N GLU A 173 -10.95 -10.35 -14.52
CA GLU A 173 -11.56 -11.63 -14.20
C GLU A 173 -10.50 -12.70 -13.82
N ALA A 174 -9.37 -12.75 -14.53
CA ALA A 174 -8.24 -13.60 -14.15
C ALA A 174 -7.73 -13.22 -12.77
N PHE A 175 -7.70 -11.92 -12.45
CA PHE A 175 -7.31 -11.45 -11.14
C PHE A 175 -8.29 -11.90 -10.05
N VAL A 176 -9.60 -11.76 -10.26
CA VAL A 176 -10.64 -12.31 -9.34
C VAL A 176 -10.45 -13.81 -9.13
N ARG A 177 -10.23 -14.59 -10.20
CA ARG A 177 -9.99 -16.04 -10.10
C ARG A 177 -8.73 -16.34 -9.27
N CYS A 178 -7.65 -15.58 -9.46
CA CYS A 178 -6.43 -15.69 -8.66
C CYS A 178 -6.72 -15.40 -7.17
N LEU A 179 -7.35 -14.28 -6.85
CA LEU A 179 -7.64 -13.89 -5.47
C LEU A 179 -8.54 -14.91 -4.76
N ARG A 180 -9.54 -15.48 -5.44
CA ARG A 180 -10.36 -16.59 -4.90
C ARG A 180 -9.50 -17.82 -4.57
N ARG A 181 -8.58 -18.20 -5.44
CA ARG A 181 -7.64 -19.33 -5.20
C ARG A 181 -6.72 -19.04 -4.03
N LEU A 182 -6.22 -17.81 -3.93
CA LEU A 182 -5.41 -17.38 -2.81
C LEU A 182 -6.24 -17.42 -1.53
N LYS A 183 -7.42 -16.81 -1.47
CA LYS A 183 -8.29 -16.81 -0.28
C LYS A 183 -8.63 -18.22 0.23
N ALA A 184 -8.74 -19.20 -0.67
CA ALA A 184 -8.90 -20.62 -0.33
C ALA A 184 -7.67 -21.28 0.34
N GLY A 185 -6.57 -20.54 0.56
CA GLY A 185 -5.40 -21.00 1.32
C GLY A 185 -4.48 -21.97 0.57
N ARG A 186 -4.73 -22.23 -0.72
CA ARG A 186 -3.89 -23.14 -1.53
C ARG A 186 -2.64 -22.44 -2.02
N THR A 187 -1.60 -23.23 -2.28
CA THR A 187 -0.44 -22.78 -3.03
C THR A 187 -0.88 -22.37 -4.44
N HIS A 188 -0.46 -21.20 -4.89
CA HIS A 188 -0.77 -20.70 -6.22
C HIS A 188 0.39 -19.86 -6.77
N THR A 189 0.64 -19.96 -8.06
CA THR A 189 1.53 -19.05 -8.77
C THR A 189 0.74 -17.85 -9.27
N VAL A 190 1.34 -16.68 -9.18
CA VAL A 190 0.77 -15.41 -9.65
C VAL A 190 1.68 -14.82 -10.72
N PRO A 191 1.12 -14.21 -11.78
CA PRO A 191 1.92 -13.53 -12.79
C PRO A 191 2.61 -12.30 -12.19
N ARG A 192 3.70 -11.88 -12.81
CA ARG A 192 4.38 -10.60 -12.51
C ARG A 192 4.49 -9.76 -13.75
N TYR A 193 4.43 -8.44 -13.58
CA TYR A 193 4.72 -7.52 -14.68
C TYR A 193 6.22 -7.31 -14.79
N ASP A 194 6.78 -7.57 -15.96
CA ASP A 194 8.18 -7.26 -16.24
C ASP A 194 8.26 -5.84 -16.81
N ARG A 195 8.96 -4.95 -16.08
CA ARG A 195 9.11 -3.54 -16.47
C ARG A 195 10.11 -3.32 -17.61
N ARG A 196 11.00 -4.28 -17.88
CA ARG A 196 11.91 -4.24 -19.03
C ARG A 196 11.19 -4.67 -20.30
N LEU A 197 10.39 -5.74 -20.22
CA LEU A 197 9.56 -6.20 -21.34
C LEU A 197 8.32 -5.35 -21.56
N HIS A 198 7.90 -4.59 -20.54
CA HIS A 198 6.60 -3.92 -20.50
C HIS A 198 5.45 -4.88 -20.83
N ASP A 199 5.47 -6.09 -20.26
CA ASP A 199 4.46 -7.14 -20.47
C ASP A 199 4.33 -8.07 -19.24
N PRO A 200 3.20 -8.78 -19.05
CA PRO A 200 3.05 -9.73 -17.97
C PRO A 200 3.82 -11.03 -18.28
N VAL A 201 4.46 -11.58 -17.26
CA VAL A 201 5.16 -12.86 -17.28
C VAL A 201 4.38 -13.85 -16.40
N PRO A 202 3.91 -14.97 -16.96
CA PRO A 202 3.27 -16.04 -16.19
C PRO A 202 4.16 -16.59 -15.07
N ASP A 203 3.55 -17.12 -14.01
CA ASP A 203 4.24 -17.82 -12.91
C ASP A 203 5.38 -17.04 -12.22
N GLY A 204 5.33 -15.71 -12.25
CA GLY A 204 6.40 -14.84 -11.73
C GLY A 204 6.57 -14.86 -10.20
N ALA A 205 5.61 -15.34 -9.42
CA ALA A 205 5.78 -15.57 -7.99
C ALA A 205 4.97 -16.76 -7.49
N ARG A 206 5.50 -17.48 -6.51
CA ARG A 206 4.79 -18.55 -5.79
C ARG A 206 4.33 -18.04 -4.43
N ILE A 207 3.03 -18.16 -4.15
CA ILE A 207 2.44 -17.89 -2.84
C ILE A 207 2.04 -19.24 -2.22
N GLY A 208 2.72 -19.64 -1.15
CA GLY A 208 2.59 -20.93 -0.48
C GLY A 208 1.57 -20.93 0.66
N THR A 209 1.19 -22.12 1.14
CA THR A 209 0.24 -22.28 2.27
C THR A 209 0.71 -21.63 3.58
N ALA A 210 2.02 -21.43 3.73
CA ALA A 210 2.62 -20.70 4.86
C ALA A 210 2.41 -19.18 4.78
N ASP A 211 2.13 -18.64 3.58
CA ASP A 211 1.80 -17.23 3.39
C ASP A 211 0.35 -17.01 3.80
N ARG A 212 0.17 -16.63 5.05
CA ARG A 212 -1.15 -16.42 5.65
C ARG A 212 -1.67 -15.01 5.46
N LEU A 213 -0.80 -14.09 5.08
CA LEU A 213 -1.15 -12.74 4.67
C LEU A 213 -0.75 -12.58 3.21
N VAL A 214 -1.65 -12.05 2.40
CA VAL A 214 -1.34 -11.63 1.03
C VAL A 214 -1.65 -10.15 0.91
N LEU A 215 -0.61 -9.36 0.68
CA LEU A 215 -0.72 -7.94 0.41
C LEU A 215 -0.96 -7.79 -1.10
N VAL A 216 -2.19 -7.44 -1.45
CA VAL A 216 -2.65 -7.22 -2.81
C VAL A 216 -2.49 -5.74 -3.12
N GLU A 217 -1.60 -5.36 -4.03
CA GLU A 217 -1.35 -3.95 -4.35
C GLU A 217 -1.72 -3.64 -5.79
N GLY A 218 -2.36 -2.49 -6.03
CA GLY A 218 -2.83 -2.12 -7.36
C GLY A 218 -3.64 -0.84 -7.41
N ASN A 219 -3.84 -0.30 -8.61
CA ASN A 219 -4.58 0.95 -8.80
C ASN A 219 -6.09 0.78 -8.58
N TYR A 220 -6.67 -0.30 -9.12
CA TYR A 220 -8.12 -0.42 -9.31
C TYR A 220 -8.83 -1.29 -8.28
N LEU A 221 -8.14 -1.66 -7.19
CA LEU A 221 -8.65 -2.60 -6.19
C LEU A 221 -9.97 -2.16 -5.53
N LEU A 222 -10.26 -0.86 -5.50
CA LEU A 222 -11.46 -0.28 -4.86
C LEU A 222 -12.44 0.36 -5.86
N LEU A 223 -12.36 0.00 -7.14
CA LEU A 223 -13.43 0.34 -8.08
C LEU A 223 -14.67 -0.49 -7.79
N GLY A 224 -15.84 0.15 -7.89
CA GLY A 224 -17.12 -0.45 -7.50
C GLY A 224 -17.91 -1.07 -8.65
N GLU A 225 -17.25 -1.41 -9.77
CA GLU A 225 -17.91 -1.85 -11.00
C GLU A 225 -17.28 -3.13 -11.56
N GLY A 226 -18.11 -3.98 -12.16
CA GLY A 226 -17.71 -5.22 -12.83
C GLY A 226 -16.83 -6.13 -11.96
N ALA A 227 -15.84 -6.77 -12.59
CA ALA A 227 -14.88 -7.64 -11.90
C ALA A 227 -14.07 -6.92 -10.80
N TRP A 228 -13.92 -5.59 -10.86
CA TRP A 228 -13.21 -4.84 -9.82
C TRP A 228 -14.01 -4.74 -8.52
N ALA A 229 -15.35 -4.68 -8.58
CA ALA A 229 -16.19 -4.80 -7.38
C ALA A 229 -16.02 -6.17 -6.71
N GLU A 230 -15.84 -7.24 -7.49
CA GLU A 230 -15.54 -8.56 -6.95
C GLU A 230 -14.15 -8.62 -6.31
N VAL A 231 -13.13 -7.99 -6.93
CA VAL A 231 -11.81 -7.83 -6.29
C VAL A 231 -11.97 -7.17 -4.93
N GLN A 232 -12.70 -6.05 -4.89
CA GLN A 232 -12.94 -5.31 -3.66
C GLN A 232 -13.58 -6.18 -2.57
N ALA A 233 -14.60 -6.97 -2.92
CA ALA A 233 -15.32 -7.85 -1.98
C ALA A 233 -14.46 -9.01 -1.44
N LEU A 234 -13.37 -9.36 -2.13
CA LEU A 234 -12.45 -10.40 -1.68
C LEU A 234 -11.42 -9.91 -0.66
N LEU A 235 -11.23 -8.59 -0.52
CA LEU A 235 -10.27 -7.99 0.41
C LEU A 235 -10.85 -7.95 1.83
N ASP A 236 -10.03 -8.35 2.81
CA ASP A 236 -10.41 -8.38 4.22
C ASP A 236 -10.06 -7.06 4.93
N LEU A 237 -9.12 -6.29 4.37
CA LEU A 237 -8.80 -4.92 4.79
C LEU A 237 -8.37 -4.11 3.57
N ARG A 238 -8.90 -2.89 3.43
CA ARG A 238 -8.68 -2.00 2.28
C ARG A 238 -7.95 -0.75 2.74
N LEU A 239 -6.66 -0.68 2.44
CA LEU A 239 -5.83 0.50 2.63
C LEU A 239 -5.85 1.33 1.34
N PHE A 240 -6.00 2.65 1.46
CA PHE A 240 -5.84 3.57 0.35
C PHE A 240 -4.72 4.56 0.64
N LEU A 241 -3.70 4.58 -0.22
CA LEU A 241 -2.56 5.48 -0.10
C LEU A 241 -2.86 6.78 -0.84
N THR A 242 -2.67 7.89 -0.14
CA THR A 242 -2.65 9.22 -0.74
C THR A 242 -1.23 9.78 -0.72
N THR A 243 -0.91 10.58 -1.72
CA THR A 243 0.36 11.30 -1.90
C THR A 243 0.01 12.60 -2.60
N PRO A 244 0.73 13.72 -2.39
CA PRO A 244 0.39 14.97 -3.04
C PRO A 244 0.29 14.80 -4.56
N ALA A 245 -0.74 15.41 -5.16
CA ALA A 245 -1.03 15.25 -6.59
C ALA A 245 0.16 15.63 -7.47
N GLU A 246 0.84 16.73 -7.13
CA GLU A 246 2.01 17.20 -7.87
C GLU A 246 3.17 16.21 -7.80
N THR A 247 3.46 15.65 -6.62
CA THR A 247 4.48 14.60 -6.46
C THR A 247 4.18 13.39 -7.33
N MET A 248 2.91 12.96 -7.40
CA MET A 248 2.52 11.83 -8.27
C MET A 248 2.65 12.20 -9.75
N ARG A 249 2.22 13.40 -10.15
CA ARG A 249 2.32 13.90 -11.53
C ARG A 249 3.78 13.92 -12.00
N GLU A 250 4.66 14.56 -11.24
CA GLU A 250 6.09 14.66 -11.54
C GLU A 250 6.71 13.27 -11.69
N ALA A 251 6.48 12.37 -10.72
CA ALA A 251 7.01 11.02 -10.75
C ALA A 251 6.48 10.17 -11.93
N MET A 252 5.22 10.37 -12.34
CA MET A 252 4.66 9.67 -13.50
C MET A 252 5.25 10.18 -14.81
N ILE A 253 5.37 11.50 -14.97
CA ILE A 253 6.02 12.11 -16.15
C ILE A 253 7.48 11.64 -16.22
N GLU A 254 8.21 11.69 -15.12
CA GLU A 254 9.60 11.23 -15.06
C GLU A 254 9.72 9.75 -15.44
N ARG A 255 8.83 8.89 -14.94
CA ARG A 255 8.79 7.47 -15.31
C ARG A 255 8.63 7.26 -16.81
N HIS A 256 7.78 8.05 -17.47
CA HIS A 256 7.61 8.01 -18.93
C HIS A 256 8.86 8.49 -19.68
N VAL A 257 9.52 9.53 -19.18
CA VAL A 257 10.78 10.03 -19.75
C VAL A 257 11.89 8.98 -19.62
N ARG A 258 12.05 8.35 -18.45
CA ARG A 258 12.97 7.22 -18.25
C ARG A 258 12.65 6.04 -19.16
N GLY A 259 11.39 5.86 -19.55
CA GLY A 259 10.94 4.90 -20.55
C GLY A 259 11.17 5.31 -22.02
N GLY A 260 11.87 6.42 -22.27
CA GLY A 260 12.28 6.87 -23.60
C GLY A 260 11.36 7.88 -24.28
N ARG A 261 10.30 8.36 -23.61
CA ARG A 261 9.46 9.45 -24.16
C ARG A 261 10.14 10.80 -24.01
N SER A 262 9.88 11.72 -24.94
CA SER A 262 10.25 13.12 -24.74
C SER A 262 9.43 13.73 -23.59
N PRO A 263 9.93 14.76 -22.89
CA PRO A 263 9.17 15.42 -21.81
C PRO A 263 7.78 15.90 -22.25
N ALA A 264 7.67 16.49 -23.45
CA ALA A 264 6.39 16.93 -23.99
C ALA A 264 5.42 15.75 -24.26
N ALA A 265 5.93 14.65 -24.83
CA ALA A 265 5.11 13.46 -25.06
C ALA A 265 4.69 12.76 -23.75
N ALA A 266 5.57 12.76 -22.74
CA ALA A 266 5.28 12.24 -21.41
C ALA A 266 4.18 13.05 -20.72
N ALA A 267 4.26 14.39 -20.75
CA ALA A 267 3.24 15.28 -20.20
C ALA A 267 1.89 15.13 -20.94
N ALA A 268 1.92 15.04 -22.26
CA ALA A 268 0.71 14.81 -23.07
C ALA A 268 0.06 13.45 -22.77
N HIS A 269 0.87 12.40 -22.58
CA HIS A 269 0.35 11.09 -22.19
C HIS A 269 -0.24 11.11 -20.79
N PHE A 270 0.41 11.79 -19.84
CA PHE A 270 -0.12 11.93 -18.48
C PHE A 270 -1.51 12.56 -18.50
N ALA A 271 -1.66 13.72 -19.15
CA ALA A 271 -2.93 14.42 -19.25
C ALA A 271 -4.03 13.58 -19.92
N ARG A 272 -3.67 12.79 -20.95
CA ARG A 272 -4.62 11.99 -21.72
C ARG A 272 -5.02 10.67 -21.06
N VAL A 273 -4.12 10.04 -20.30
CA VAL A 273 -4.28 8.65 -19.81
C VAL A 273 -4.17 8.58 -18.30
N ASP A 274 -3.04 9.00 -17.75
CA ASP A 274 -2.73 8.81 -16.33
C ASP A 274 -3.59 9.66 -15.40
N GLU A 275 -3.90 10.89 -15.80
CA GLU A 275 -4.70 11.81 -15.01
C GLU A 275 -6.16 11.37 -14.92
N PRO A 276 -6.87 11.05 -16.03
CA PRO A 276 -8.20 10.45 -15.95
C PRO A 276 -8.23 9.16 -15.10
N ASN A 277 -7.23 8.28 -15.26
CA ASN A 277 -7.12 7.08 -14.45
C ASN A 277 -6.92 7.40 -12.97
N SER A 278 -6.09 8.40 -12.65
CA SER A 278 -5.85 8.84 -11.27
C SER A 278 -7.13 9.37 -10.62
N ARG A 279 -7.93 10.16 -11.35
CA ARG A 279 -9.25 10.63 -10.88
C ARG A 279 -10.21 9.46 -10.62
N LEU A 280 -10.26 8.49 -11.53
CA LEU A 280 -11.06 7.28 -11.36
C LEU A 280 -10.65 6.49 -10.09
N ILE A 281 -9.35 6.31 -9.89
CA ILE A 281 -8.79 5.62 -8.71
C ILE A 281 -9.13 6.37 -7.42
N LEU A 282 -9.00 7.69 -7.41
CA LEU A 282 -9.37 8.54 -6.26
C LEU A 282 -10.86 8.43 -5.92
N GLY A 283 -11.73 8.21 -6.91
CA GLY A 283 -13.15 7.90 -6.69
C GLY A 283 -13.40 6.62 -5.87
N GLY A 284 -12.43 5.71 -5.78
CA GLY A 284 -12.47 4.51 -4.94
C GLY A 284 -12.19 4.75 -3.45
N LEU A 285 -11.64 5.91 -3.09
CA LEU A 285 -11.16 6.22 -1.75
C LEU A 285 -12.24 6.11 -0.64
N PRO A 286 -13.50 6.57 -0.84
CA PRO A 286 -14.56 6.37 0.15
C PRO A 286 -14.81 4.92 0.54
N ARG A 287 -14.36 3.96 -0.28
CA ARG A 287 -14.55 2.53 -0.05
C ARG A 287 -13.37 1.85 0.65
N ALA A 288 -12.37 2.61 1.08
CA ALA A 288 -11.28 2.10 1.92
C ALA A 288 -11.76 1.89 3.36
N ASP A 289 -11.04 1.07 4.13
CA ASP A 289 -11.21 1.00 5.58
C ASP A 289 -10.32 2.03 6.28
N LEU A 290 -9.11 2.21 5.77
CA LEU A 290 -8.14 3.19 6.25
C LEU A 290 -7.48 3.93 5.07
N VAL A 291 -7.28 5.24 5.25
CA VAL A 291 -6.49 6.08 4.36
C VAL A 291 -5.13 6.32 5.00
N VAL A 292 -4.07 5.97 4.28
CA VAL A 292 -2.67 6.20 4.67
C VAL A 292 -2.17 7.43 3.92
N GLU A 293 -1.95 8.51 4.66
CA GLU A 293 -1.55 9.80 4.10
C GLU A 293 -0.04 9.91 4.05
N ARG A 294 0.50 10.26 2.88
CA ARG A 294 1.92 10.44 2.66
C ARG A 294 2.25 11.87 2.26
N ASP A 295 3.45 12.31 2.62
CA ASP A 295 4.02 13.56 2.14
C ASP A 295 4.72 13.40 0.77
N ALA A 296 5.32 14.49 0.29
CA ALA A 296 6.06 14.53 -0.97
C ALA A 296 7.34 13.69 -0.96
N GLN A 297 7.86 13.35 0.22
CA GLN A 297 9.00 12.44 0.42
C GLN A 297 8.54 11.00 0.63
N HIS A 298 7.27 10.71 0.37
CA HIS A 298 6.66 9.40 0.52
C HIS A 298 6.69 8.87 1.96
N ARG A 299 6.86 9.73 2.97
CA ARG A 299 6.76 9.37 4.39
C ARG A 299 5.32 9.30 4.81
N VAL A 300 4.95 8.38 5.68
CA VAL A 300 3.61 8.33 6.26
C VAL A 300 3.49 9.43 7.32
N VAL A 301 2.50 10.30 7.14
CA VAL A 301 2.23 11.44 8.03
C VAL A 301 0.89 11.32 8.74
N GLY A 302 0.01 10.41 8.30
CA GLY A 302 -1.30 10.22 8.90
C GLY A 302 -1.94 8.88 8.54
N ILE A 303 -2.83 8.41 9.43
CA ILE A 303 -3.79 7.34 9.16
C ILE A 303 -5.15 7.83 9.64
N ARG A 304 -6.15 7.75 8.79
CA ARG A 304 -7.51 8.19 9.13
C ARG A 304 -8.57 7.34 8.46
N ARG A 305 -9.82 7.56 8.85
CA ARG A 305 -10.98 7.04 8.13
C ARG A 305 -11.09 7.69 6.75
N PRO A 306 -11.65 6.98 5.75
CA PRO A 306 -12.06 7.62 4.50
C PRO A 306 -13.08 8.74 4.79
N PRO A 307 -13.11 9.80 3.97
CA PRO A 307 -14.21 10.74 3.98
C PRO A 307 -15.50 10.05 3.46
N PRO A 308 -16.68 10.57 3.82
CA PRO A 308 -17.94 10.10 3.24
C PRO A 308 -17.92 10.21 1.71
N ALA A 309 -18.70 9.36 1.04
CA ALA A 309 -18.93 9.47 -0.39
C ALA A 309 -19.44 10.88 -0.74
N GLY A 310 -18.86 11.52 -1.76
CA GLY A 310 -19.19 12.89 -2.18
C GLY A 310 -18.31 14.02 -1.62
N GLN A 311 -17.48 13.76 -0.61
CA GLN A 311 -16.51 14.76 -0.07
C GLN A 311 -15.04 14.43 -0.37
N ALA A 312 -14.78 13.35 -1.11
CA ALA A 312 -13.44 12.81 -1.33
C ALA A 312 -12.63 13.55 -2.40
N ALA A 313 -13.31 14.17 -3.39
CA ALA A 313 -12.66 14.75 -4.56
C ALA A 313 -11.90 16.06 -4.23
N ASP A 314 -12.43 16.89 -3.33
CA ASP A 314 -11.91 18.26 -3.13
C ASP A 314 -10.81 18.40 -2.06
N ARG A 315 -10.71 17.44 -1.12
CA ARG A 315 -9.82 17.59 0.06
C ARG A 315 -8.43 16.97 -0.07
N LEU A 316 -8.21 16.13 -1.09
CA LEU A 316 -6.95 15.41 -1.28
C LEU A 316 -6.13 15.92 -2.47
N THR A 317 -6.75 16.77 -3.28
CA THR A 317 -6.12 17.60 -4.31
C THR A 317 -5.84 18.98 -3.75
N GLY A 318 -5.00 19.09 -2.70
CA GLY A 318 -4.38 20.38 -2.40
C GLY A 318 -3.71 20.87 -3.69
N SER A 319 -4.33 21.86 -4.35
CA SER A 319 -4.26 22.17 -5.79
C SER A 319 -5.09 21.25 -6.70
N VAL A 320 -6.42 21.44 -6.72
CA VAL A 320 -7.12 21.45 -7.99
C VAL A 320 -6.62 22.71 -8.69
N CYS A 321 -5.77 22.57 -9.70
CA CYS A 321 -5.64 23.62 -10.69
C CYS A 321 -7.04 23.72 -11.33
N PRO A 322 -7.82 24.81 -11.14
CA PRO A 322 -9.00 24.99 -11.95
C PRO A 322 -8.52 25.10 -13.40
N LEU A 323 -9.22 24.41 -14.31
CA LEU A 323 -9.06 24.60 -15.75
C LEU A 323 -9.15 26.09 -16.11
#